data_AF-A0A812KJ13-F1
#
_entry.id   AF-A0A812KJ13-F1
#
_cell.length_a   1.000
_cell.length_b   1.000
_cell.length_c   1.000
_cell.angle_alpha   90.00
_cell.angle_beta   90.00
_cell.angle_gamma   90.00
#
_symmetry.space_group_name_H-M   'P 1'
#
loop_
_entity.id
_entity.type
_entity.pdbx_description
1 polymer ?
#
loop_
_entity_poly.entity_id
_entity_poly.type
_entity_poly.pdbx_seq_one_letter_code
_entity_poly.pdbx_strand_id
1 'polypeptide(L)'
;TRLAQAALRQAALCVGRGAFTLGALRPLPTELLRIPPLNLSGRFPPQGGVQSLDPNHHKPELNVWAEFNNGVAAALQVSGPGAEVSRGWILHHRAQSAQGQATNDNQVSNNTHAGFLLGLGLRGCLKVLPVADCYKYLRLQHDTTSAAVILGLAASHVSSMDAGLTRTCCVHIPSMLPVTFSDVEVASPVQSSAVLSLGLLFAGSAHRMMTELLVA
;
A
#
# COMPACT_ATOMS: atom_id res chain seq x y z
N THR A 1 -13.65 -24.46 2.65
CA THR A 1 -14.72 -24.48 3.69
C THR A 1 -15.64 -23.27 3.52
N ARG A 2 -16.87 -23.29 4.03
CA ARG A 2 -17.80 -22.13 3.95
C ARG A 2 -17.22 -20.86 4.59
N LEU A 3 -16.46 -21.02 5.68
CA LEU A 3 -15.74 -19.93 6.33
C LEU A 3 -14.71 -19.27 5.41
N ALA A 4 -13.91 -20.07 4.68
CA ALA A 4 -12.93 -19.55 3.72
C ALA A 4 -13.60 -18.73 2.59
N GLN A 5 -14.74 -19.18 2.07
CA GLN A 5 -15.50 -18.42 1.07
C GLN A 5 -16.04 -17.09 1.64
N ALA A 6 -16.56 -17.11 2.87
CA ALA A 6 -17.01 -15.90 3.54
C ALA A 6 -15.87 -14.91 3.80
N ALA A 7 -14.69 -15.40 4.19
CA ALA A 7 -13.50 -14.58 4.41
C ALA A 7 -12.95 -13.97 3.13
N LEU A 8 -12.94 -14.70 2.00
CA LEU A 8 -12.60 -14.14 0.69
C LEU A 8 -13.52 -12.99 0.32
N ARG A 9 -14.83 -13.16 0.55
CA ARG A 9 -15.81 -12.09 0.33
C ARG A 9 -15.54 -10.90 1.25
N GLN A 10 -15.24 -11.14 2.53
CA GLN A 10 -14.94 -10.08 3.50
C GLN A 10 -13.69 -9.29 3.11
N ALA A 11 -12.63 -9.97 2.65
CA ALA A 11 -11.42 -9.33 2.14
C ALA A 11 -11.72 -8.40 0.95
N ALA A 12 -12.57 -8.86 0.01
CA ALA A 12 -12.96 -8.07 -1.15
C ALA A 12 -13.81 -6.83 -0.81
N LEU A 13 -14.55 -6.83 0.30
CA LEU A 13 -15.36 -5.67 0.72
C LEU A 13 -14.52 -4.43 1.00
N CYS A 14 -13.23 -4.56 1.33
CA CYS A 14 -12.36 -3.42 1.57
C CYS A 14 -12.30 -2.48 0.35
N VAL A 15 -12.23 -3.03 -0.86
CA VAL A 15 -12.18 -2.26 -2.11
C VAL A 15 -13.46 -1.45 -2.30
N GLY A 16 -14.62 -2.11 -2.17
CA GLY A 16 -15.92 -1.45 -2.28
C GLY A 16 -16.13 -0.38 -1.19
N ARG A 17 -15.69 -0.65 0.03
CA ARG A 17 -15.74 0.32 1.13
C ARG A 17 -14.92 1.57 0.83
N GLY A 18 -13.70 1.42 0.32
CA GLY A 18 -12.84 2.56 -0.04
C GLY A 18 -13.44 3.42 -1.16
N ALA A 19 -14.09 2.80 -2.14
CA ALA A 19 -14.82 3.52 -3.18
C ALA A 19 -16.04 4.26 -2.62
N PHE A 20 -16.80 3.62 -1.73
CA PHE A 20 -18.00 4.20 -1.11
C PHE A 20 -17.69 5.42 -0.23
N THR A 21 -16.57 5.40 0.52
CA THR A 21 -16.21 6.47 1.44
C THR A 21 -15.21 7.48 0.88
N LEU A 22 -14.88 7.41 -0.42
CA LEU A 22 -13.83 8.21 -1.06
C LEU A 22 -13.99 9.71 -0.76
N GLY A 23 -12.99 10.31 -0.12
CA GLY A 23 -12.96 11.74 0.20
C GLY A 23 -14.03 12.23 1.20
N ALA A 24 -14.72 11.32 1.90
CA ALA A 24 -15.81 11.67 2.81
C ALA A 24 -15.35 12.27 4.15
N LEU A 25 -14.06 12.16 4.50
CA LEU A 25 -13.52 12.61 5.78
C LEU A 25 -12.42 13.66 5.59
N ARG A 26 -12.54 14.75 6.35
CA ARG A 26 -11.50 15.76 6.49
C ARG A 26 -10.83 15.62 7.87
N PRO A 27 -9.60 15.06 7.95
CA PRO A 27 -8.99 14.74 9.23
C PRO A 27 -8.50 15.99 9.97
N LEU A 28 -8.56 15.98 11.29
CA LEU A 28 -7.89 17.01 12.09
C LEU A 28 -6.37 16.74 12.13
N PRO A 29 -5.50 17.77 12.16
CA PRO A 29 -4.04 17.58 12.15
C PRO A 29 -3.51 16.78 13.33
N THR A 30 -4.24 16.73 14.44
CA THR A 30 -3.89 16.00 15.67
C THR A 30 -4.60 14.66 15.80
N GLU A 31 -5.60 14.37 14.96
CA GLU A 31 -6.38 13.16 15.05
C GLU A 31 -5.82 12.08 14.13
N LEU A 32 -5.62 10.89 14.67
CA LEU A 32 -5.25 9.71 13.89
C LEU A 32 -6.49 9.12 13.23
N LEU A 33 -6.33 8.74 11.97
CA LEU A 33 -7.37 8.06 11.23
C LEU A 33 -7.59 6.66 11.79
N ARG A 34 -8.81 6.39 12.24
CA ARG A 34 -9.16 5.05 12.72
C ARG A 34 -9.31 4.09 11.56
N ILE A 35 -8.41 3.12 11.47
CA ILE A 35 -8.53 2.01 10.53
C ILE A 35 -9.43 0.95 11.20
N PRO A 36 -10.61 0.64 10.62
CA PRO A 36 -11.51 -0.36 11.21
C PRO A 36 -10.83 -1.74 11.21
N PRO A 37 -11.00 -2.54 12.29
CA PRO A 37 -10.39 -3.86 12.37
C PRO A 37 -10.98 -4.78 11.30
N LEU A 38 -10.12 -5.50 10.60
CA LEU A 38 -10.52 -6.54 9.66
C LEU A 38 -10.58 -7.88 10.41
N ASN A 39 -11.75 -8.50 10.44
CA ASN A 39 -11.93 -9.80 11.07
C ASN A 39 -12.36 -10.84 10.04
N LEU A 40 -11.55 -11.91 9.91
CA LEU A 40 -11.80 -13.04 9.01
C LEU A 40 -12.31 -14.29 9.75
N SER A 41 -12.69 -14.15 11.03
CA SER A 41 -13.34 -15.20 11.80
C SER A 41 -14.85 -15.26 11.54
N GLY A 42 -15.43 -16.44 11.76
CA GLY A 42 -16.86 -16.68 11.62
C GLY A 42 -17.49 -17.05 12.95
N ARG A 43 -18.75 -16.67 13.13
CA ARG A 43 -19.55 -17.06 14.28
C ARG A 43 -20.56 -18.12 13.87
N PHE A 44 -20.58 -19.25 14.57
CA PHE A 44 -21.43 -20.39 14.25
C PHE A 44 -22.61 -20.49 15.22
N PRO A 45 -23.86 -20.32 14.76
CA PRO A 45 -25.04 -20.59 15.58
C PRO A 45 -25.24 -22.10 15.81
N PRO A 46 -25.95 -22.51 16.89
CA PRO A 46 -26.67 -21.68 17.87
C PRO A 46 -25.82 -21.23 19.07
N GLN A 47 -24.72 -21.93 19.39
CA GLN A 47 -23.88 -21.63 20.56
C GLN A 47 -23.07 -20.33 20.40
N GLY A 48 -22.94 -19.83 19.17
CA GLY A 48 -22.27 -18.57 18.90
C GLY A 48 -20.76 -18.63 19.02
N GLY A 49 -20.16 -19.82 18.93
CA GLY A 49 -18.72 -20.01 18.94
C GLY A 49 -18.06 -19.26 17.78
N VAL A 50 -16.94 -18.60 18.08
CA VAL A 50 -16.13 -17.89 17.09
C VAL A 50 -14.97 -18.79 16.67
N GLN A 51 -14.83 -19.01 15.36
CA GLN A 51 -13.73 -19.77 14.80
C GLN A 51 -12.96 -18.89 13.82
N SER A 52 -11.67 -18.71 14.07
CA SER A 52 -10.75 -18.09 13.11
C SER A 52 -10.47 -19.03 11.96
N LEU A 53 -10.10 -18.48 10.80
CA LEU A 53 -9.54 -19.28 9.72
C LEU A 53 -8.27 -19.97 10.20
N ASP A 54 -8.16 -21.26 9.93
CA ASP A 54 -6.94 -22.00 10.17
C ASP A 54 -5.85 -21.55 9.16
N PRO A 55 -4.70 -21.04 9.62
CA PRO A 55 -3.54 -20.68 8.79
C PRO A 55 -3.14 -21.76 7.79
N ASN A 56 -3.29 -23.03 8.14
CA ASN A 56 -2.89 -24.15 7.29
C ASN A 56 -3.87 -24.45 6.16
N HIS A 57 -5.10 -23.94 6.25
CA HIS A 57 -6.19 -24.22 5.32
C HIS A 57 -6.51 -23.05 4.36
N HIS A 58 -5.67 -22.01 4.33
CA HIS A 58 -5.80 -20.90 3.38
C HIS A 58 -4.43 -20.34 2.97
N LYS A 59 -4.40 -19.63 1.83
CA LYS A 59 -3.15 -18.99 1.38
C LYS A 59 -2.77 -17.86 2.36
N PRO A 60 -1.53 -17.81 2.85
CA PRO A 60 -1.08 -16.75 3.78
C PRO A 60 -1.19 -15.35 3.17
N GLU A 61 -1.07 -15.25 1.84
CA GLU A 61 -1.25 -14.01 1.07
C GLU A 61 -2.63 -13.37 1.26
N LEU A 62 -3.66 -14.14 1.62
CA LEU A 62 -5.01 -13.60 1.83
C LEU A 62 -5.01 -12.56 2.96
N ASN A 63 -4.36 -12.85 4.09
CA ASN A 63 -4.33 -11.93 5.23
C ASN A 63 -3.55 -10.66 4.87
N VAL A 64 -2.38 -10.84 4.25
CA VAL A 64 -1.50 -9.75 3.79
C VAL A 64 -2.25 -8.78 2.90
N TRP A 65 -2.89 -9.27 1.84
CA TRP A 65 -3.59 -8.40 0.90
C TRP A 65 -4.91 -7.87 1.45
N ALA A 66 -5.61 -8.61 2.31
CA ALA A 66 -6.84 -8.11 2.92
C ALA A 66 -6.56 -6.94 3.89
N GLU A 67 -5.51 -7.04 4.71
CA GLU A 67 -5.03 -5.96 5.58
C GLU A 67 -4.55 -4.75 4.79
N PHE A 68 -3.77 -5.01 3.74
CA PHE A 68 -3.33 -3.96 2.82
C PHE A 68 -4.52 -3.20 2.24
N ASN A 69 -5.50 -3.90 1.65
CA ASN A 69 -6.69 -3.27 1.09
C ASN A 69 -7.54 -2.56 2.16
N ASN A 70 -7.57 -3.08 3.39
CA ASN A 70 -8.25 -2.43 4.52
C ASN A 70 -7.61 -1.06 4.84
N GLY A 71 -6.27 -1.00 4.84
CA GLY A 71 -5.50 0.24 4.99
C GLY A 71 -5.71 1.22 3.84
N VAL A 72 -5.69 0.75 2.59
CA VAL A 72 -5.99 1.57 1.40
C VAL A 72 -7.38 2.20 1.52
N ALA A 73 -8.39 1.40 1.84
CA ALA A 73 -9.76 1.86 1.98
C ALA A 73 -9.92 2.90 3.09
N ALA A 74 -9.21 2.72 4.21
CA ALA A 74 -9.18 3.72 5.27
C ALA A 74 -8.46 5.00 4.85
N ALA A 75 -7.38 4.95 4.05
CA ALA A 75 -6.75 6.18 3.56
C ALA A 75 -7.57 6.92 2.50
N LEU A 76 -8.33 6.21 1.66
CA LEU A 76 -9.12 6.82 0.58
C LEU A 76 -10.25 7.73 1.06
N GLN A 77 -10.77 7.53 2.28
CA GLN A 77 -11.76 8.45 2.86
C GLN A 77 -11.19 9.85 3.13
N VAL A 78 -9.87 10.01 3.22
CA VAL A 78 -9.25 11.32 3.43
C VAL A 78 -9.53 12.22 2.23
N SER A 79 -10.03 13.43 2.50
CA SER A 79 -10.17 14.50 1.51
C SER A 79 -8.82 14.78 0.84
N GLY A 80 -8.82 15.38 -0.35
CA GLY A 80 -7.59 15.59 -1.14
C GLY A 80 -6.49 16.39 -0.41
N PRO A 81 -5.37 16.69 -1.10
CA PRO A 81 -4.21 17.32 -0.48
C PRO A 81 -4.60 18.67 0.16
N GLY A 82 -4.20 18.88 1.41
CA GLY A 82 -4.53 20.06 2.19
C GLY A 82 -3.68 20.17 3.45
N ALA A 83 -3.80 21.30 4.17
CA ALA A 83 -2.97 21.64 5.33
C ALA A 83 -3.01 20.61 6.48
N GLU A 84 -4.06 19.79 6.54
CA GLU A 84 -4.25 18.79 7.58
C GLU A 84 -3.37 17.55 7.42
N VAL A 85 -3.10 17.14 6.18
CA VAL A 85 -2.26 15.97 5.89
C VAL A 85 -0.80 16.41 5.81
N SER A 86 -0.22 16.63 7.00
CA SER A 86 1.18 17.02 7.14
C SER A 86 2.12 15.81 7.14
N ARG A 87 3.41 16.04 6.85
CA ARG A 87 4.49 15.04 7.03
C ARG A 87 4.45 14.41 8.43
N GLY A 88 4.28 15.24 9.47
CA GLY A 88 4.20 14.78 10.85
C GLY A 88 3.00 13.86 11.09
N TRP A 89 1.84 14.19 10.50
CA TRP A 89 0.63 13.37 10.60
C TRP A 89 0.83 11.97 9.99
N ILE A 90 1.47 11.88 8.82
CA ILE A 90 1.77 10.60 8.16
C ILE A 90 2.76 9.77 9.01
N LEU A 91 3.80 10.40 9.55
CA LEU A 91 4.79 9.71 10.40
C LEU A 91 4.19 9.26 11.75
N HIS A 92 3.22 9.99 12.28
CA HIS A 92 2.52 9.63 13.53
C HIS A 92 1.69 8.35 13.36
N HIS A 93 1.06 8.14 12.20
CA HIS A 93 0.36 6.89 11.89
C HIS A 93 1.29 5.68 11.96
N ARG A 94 2.52 5.80 11.45
CA ARG A 94 3.53 4.73 11.55
C ARG A 94 3.90 4.42 12.99
N ALA A 95 4.07 5.44 13.84
CA ALA A 95 4.45 5.25 15.24
C ALA A 95 3.36 4.50 16.01
N GLN A 96 2.09 4.79 15.76
CA GLN A 96 0.98 4.06 16.36
C GLN A 96 0.91 2.62 15.84
N SER A 97 1.11 2.40 14.54
CA SER A 97 1.23 1.06 13.95
C SER A 97 2.32 0.23 14.63
N ALA A 98 3.46 0.84 14.97
CA ALA A 98 4.58 0.16 15.63
C ALA A 98 4.41 -0.01 17.15
N GLN A 99 3.56 0.79 17.81
CA GLN A 99 3.27 0.69 19.25
C GLN A 99 2.08 -0.21 19.58
N GLY A 100 1.24 -0.53 18.59
CA GLY A 100 0.15 -1.49 18.71
C GLY A 100 0.64 -2.93 18.80
N GLN A 101 1.02 -3.36 20.01
CA GLN A 101 1.25 -4.75 20.46
C GLN A 101 2.44 -5.51 19.81
N ALA A 102 3.45 -5.77 20.65
CA ALA A 102 4.63 -6.60 20.35
C ALA A 102 4.31 -8.11 20.32
N THR A 103 3.35 -8.48 19.48
CA THR A 103 2.96 -9.86 19.14
C THR A 103 3.10 -10.04 17.62
N ASN A 104 2.76 -11.20 17.05
CA ASN A 104 2.73 -11.43 15.59
C ASN A 104 1.93 -10.36 14.79
N ASP A 105 1.21 -9.47 15.47
CA ASP A 105 0.53 -8.28 14.98
C ASP A 105 1.44 -7.20 14.38
N ASN A 106 2.76 -7.21 14.66
CA ASN A 106 3.67 -6.24 14.04
C ASN A 106 3.71 -6.35 12.50
N GLN A 107 3.59 -7.57 11.95
CA GLN A 107 3.53 -7.75 10.50
C GLN A 107 2.17 -7.34 9.92
N VAL A 108 1.09 -7.60 10.66
CA VAL A 108 -0.29 -7.21 10.34
C VAL A 108 -0.45 -5.68 10.27
N SER A 109 0.17 -5.00 11.24
CA SER A 109 0.20 -3.55 11.34
C SER A 109 1.02 -2.93 10.18
N ASN A 110 2.09 -3.60 9.75
CA ASN A 110 2.91 -3.15 8.63
C ASN A 110 2.18 -3.23 7.28
N ASN A 111 1.43 -4.31 7.01
CA ASN A 111 0.62 -4.44 5.78
C ASN A 111 -0.48 -3.38 5.70
N THR A 112 -1.17 -3.17 6.83
CA THR A 112 -2.21 -2.15 6.94
C THR A 112 -1.63 -0.75 6.71
N HIS A 113 -0.49 -0.44 7.32
CA HIS A 113 0.20 0.84 7.12
C HIS A 113 0.70 1.01 5.68
N ALA A 114 1.21 -0.06 5.04
CA ALA A 114 1.58 -0.05 3.63
C ALA A 114 0.39 0.34 2.74
N GLY A 115 -0.75 -0.31 2.95
CA GLY A 115 -1.99 0.04 2.25
C GLY A 115 -2.43 1.48 2.49
N PHE A 116 -2.33 1.95 3.74
CA PHE A 116 -2.63 3.33 4.10
C PHE A 116 -1.75 4.34 3.32
N LEU A 117 -0.44 4.07 3.19
CA LEU A 117 0.46 4.90 2.38
C LEU A 117 0.05 4.94 0.91
N LEU A 118 -0.27 3.79 0.31
CA LEU A 118 -0.74 3.75 -1.08
C LEU A 118 -2.03 4.57 -1.26
N GLY A 119 -3.00 4.42 -0.36
CA GLY A 119 -4.24 5.18 -0.43
C GLY A 119 -4.01 6.69 -0.35
N LEU A 120 -3.13 7.17 0.54
CA LEU A 120 -2.74 8.59 0.58
C LEU A 120 -2.04 9.05 -0.71
N GLY A 121 -1.27 8.16 -1.33
CA GLY A 121 -0.64 8.38 -2.64
C GLY A 121 -1.63 8.60 -3.76
N LEU A 122 -2.65 7.75 -3.83
CA LEU A 122 -3.76 7.87 -4.79
C LEU A 122 -4.58 9.15 -4.57
N ARG A 123 -4.62 9.67 -3.33
CA ARG A 123 -5.24 10.97 -3.02
C ARG A 123 -4.34 12.16 -3.32
N GLY A 124 -3.08 11.94 -3.70
CA GLY A 124 -2.11 13.01 -3.96
C GLY A 124 -1.50 13.63 -2.70
N CYS A 125 -1.76 13.06 -1.53
CA CYS A 125 -1.30 13.59 -0.24
C CYS A 125 0.16 13.22 0.08
N LEU A 126 0.75 12.27 -0.64
CA LEU A 126 2.14 11.85 -0.44
C LEU A 126 3.19 12.89 -0.91
N LYS A 127 2.80 13.92 -1.67
CA LYS A 127 3.70 15.01 -2.10
C LYS A 127 4.34 15.77 -0.94
N VAL A 128 3.71 15.75 0.23
CA VAL A 128 4.21 16.41 1.45
C VAL A 128 5.38 15.65 2.07
N LEU A 129 5.58 14.39 1.70
CA LEU A 129 6.66 13.56 2.22
C LEU A 129 7.98 13.88 1.50
N PRO A 130 9.05 14.24 2.22
CA PRO A 130 10.35 14.44 1.60
C PRO A 130 10.93 13.09 1.15
N VAL A 131 11.72 13.13 0.07
CA VAL A 131 12.40 11.96 -0.52
C VAL A 131 13.17 11.13 0.51
N ALA A 132 13.78 11.78 1.51
CA ALA A 132 14.50 11.10 2.59
C ALA A 132 13.61 10.16 3.42
N ASP A 133 12.34 10.51 3.66
CA ASP A 133 11.42 9.64 4.39
C ASP A 133 10.88 8.51 3.51
N CYS A 134 10.72 8.75 2.20
CA CYS A 134 10.40 7.70 1.23
C CYS A 134 11.47 6.60 1.25
N TYR A 135 12.76 6.98 1.24
CA TYR A 135 13.86 6.01 1.36
C TYR A 135 13.87 5.26 2.70
N LYS A 136 13.41 5.88 3.80
CA LYS A 136 13.27 5.16 5.08
C LYS A 136 12.23 4.05 4.99
N TYR A 137 11.15 4.23 4.22
CA TYR A 137 10.17 3.17 4.00
C TYR A 137 10.72 2.06 3.09
N LEU A 138 11.45 2.41 2.03
CA LEU A 138 12.05 1.43 1.11
C LEU A 138 13.15 0.59 1.79
N ARG A 139 13.88 1.16 2.76
CA ARG A 139 14.91 0.44 3.54
C ARG A 139 14.36 -0.64 4.47
N LEU A 140 13.06 -0.66 4.76
CA LEU A 140 12.46 -1.66 5.65
C LEU A 140 12.37 -3.06 5.03
N GLN A 141 12.70 -3.21 3.73
CA GLN A 141 12.70 -4.49 3.00
C GLN A 141 11.39 -5.30 3.14
N HIS A 142 10.27 -4.60 3.30
CA HIS A 142 8.97 -5.21 3.36
C HIS A 142 8.26 -5.01 2.02
N ASP A 143 8.04 -6.10 1.29
CA ASP A 143 7.60 -6.06 -0.10
C ASP A 143 6.31 -5.25 -0.32
N THR A 144 5.31 -5.42 0.56
CA THR A 144 4.04 -4.69 0.44
C THR A 144 4.21 -3.19 0.68
N THR A 145 5.11 -2.81 1.60
CA THR A 145 5.45 -1.40 1.87
C THR A 145 6.20 -0.79 0.69
N SER A 146 7.17 -1.50 0.13
CA SER A 146 7.92 -1.05 -1.04
C SER A 146 6.99 -0.85 -2.24
N ALA A 147 6.14 -1.84 -2.53
CA ALA A 147 5.12 -1.75 -3.57
C ALA A 147 4.19 -0.53 -3.38
N ALA A 148 3.65 -0.35 -2.17
CA ALA A 148 2.79 0.78 -1.84
C ALA A 148 3.47 2.14 -2.00
N VAL A 149 4.71 2.27 -1.54
CA VAL A 149 5.42 3.55 -1.58
C VAL A 149 5.81 3.92 -2.99
N ILE A 150 6.35 2.98 -3.78
CA ILE A 150 6.72 3.23 -5.17
C ILE A 150 5.49 3.66 -5.97
N LEU A 151 4.40 2.89 -5.88
CA LEU A 151 3.16 3.16 -6.60
C LEU A 151 2.45 4.43 -6.09
N GLY A 152 2.38 4.62 -4.78
CA GLY A 152 1.72 5.78 -4.16
C GLY A 152 2.44 7.10 -4.48
N LEU A 153 3.77 7.10 -4.52
CA LEU A 153 4.56 8.27 -4.92
C LEU A 153 4.35 8.59 -6.39
N ALA A 154 4.43 7.60 -7.27
CA ALA A 154 4.19 7.80 -8.70
C ALA A 154 2.76 8.29 -8.98
N ALA A 155 1.76 7.74 -8.27
CA ALA A 155 0.37 8.18 -8.37
C ALA A 155 0.15 9.63 -7.88
N SER A 156 0.95 10.10 -6.91
CA SER A 156 0.94 11.51 -6.54
C SER A 156 1.57 12.40 -7.62
N HIS A 157 2.55 11.88 -8.37
CA HIS A 157 3.36 12.61 -9.34
C HIS A 157 3.04 12.22 -10.80
N VAL A 158 1.78 11.88 -11.10
CA VAL A 158 1.33 11.48 -12.45
C VAL A 158 1.74 12.56 -13.47
N SER A 159 2.26 12.13 -14.62
CA SER A 159 2.71 12.99 -15.73
C SER A 159 3.86 13.97 -15.42
N SER A 160 4.52 13.85 -14.26
CA SER A 160 5.60 14.78 -13.87
C SER A 160 6.94 14.51 -14.54
N MET A 161 7.17 13.30 -15.05
CA MET A 161 8.48 12.84 -15.57
C MET A 161 9.64 13.05 -14.57
N ASP A 162 9.37 12.97 -13.26
CA ASP A 162 10.40 13.19 -12.24
C ASP A 162 11.54 12.17 -12.35
N ALA A 163 12.76 12.67 -12.58
CA ALA A 163 13.96 11.86 -12.74
C ALA A 163 14.40 11.18 -11.44
N GLY A 164 14.02 11.72 -10.26
CA GLY A 164 14.24 11.08 -8.98
C GLY A 164 13.43 9.80 -8.84
N LEU A 165 12.10 9.92 -8.93
CA LEU A 165 11.17 8.80 -8.87
C LEU A 165 11.37 7.78 -9.99
N THR A 166 11.70 8.23 -11.21
CA THR A 166 12.01 7.34 -12.34
C THR A 166 13.19 6.43 -12.00
N ARG A 167 14.30 6.98 -11.50
CA ARG A 167 15.46 6.19 -11.06
C ARG A 167 15.11 5.22 -9.95
N THR A 168 14.30 5.65 -8.98
CA THR A 168 13.81 4.76 -7.92
C THR A 168 12.98 3.61 -8.48
N CYS A 169 12.16 3.82 -9.52
CA CYS A 169 11.41 2.73 -10.14
C CYS A 169 12.33 1.77 -10.91
N CYS A 170 13.29 2.28 -11.69
CA CYS A 170 14.18 1.46 -12.51
C CYS A 170 15.02 0.48 -11.67
N VAL A 171 15.47 0.86 -10.47
CA VAL A 171 16.25 -0.06 -9.61
C VAL A 171 15.46 -1.25 -9.10
N HIS A 172 14.12 -1.20 -9.19
CA HIS A 172 13.23 -2.28 -8.80
C HIS A 172 12.75 -3.13 -9.99
N ILE A 173 13.28 -2.88 -11.20
CA ILE A 173 12.96 -3.62 -12.43
C ILE A 173 14.23 -4.32 -12.91
N PRO A 174 14.33 -5.66 -12.79
CA PRO A 174 15.56 -6.39 -13.13
C PRO A 174 16.06 -6.16 -14.55
N SER A 175 15.16 -6.04 -15.54
CA SER A 175 15.52 -5.79 -16.94
C SER A 175 16.15 -4.41 -17.20
N MET A 176 15.99 -3.46 -16.26
CA MET A 176 16.56 -2.11 -16.34
C MET A 176 17.85 -1.95 -15.52
N LEU A 177 18.27 -3.00 -14.79
CA LEU A 177 19.52 -2.98 -14.03
C LEU A 177 20.72 -3.27 -14.94
N PRO A 178 21.88 -2.65 -14.67
CA PRO A 178 23.13 -3.06 -15.30
C PRO A 178 23.42 -4.54 -15.00
N VAL A 179 24.08 -5.24 -15.94
CA VAL A 179 24.44 -6.66 -15.82
C VAL A 179 25.23 -6.98 -14.55
N THR A 180 25.94 -5.99 -13.97
CA THR A 180 26.66 -6.10 -12.69
C THR A 180 25.75 -6.35 -11.48
N PHE A 181 24.46 -6.04 -11.57
CA PHE A 181 23.48 -6.18 -10.48
C PHE A 181 22.37 -7.20 -10.81
N SER A 182 22.64 -8.15 -11.73
CA SER A 182 21.65 -9.15 -12.17
C SER A 182 21.13 -10.08 -11.07
N ASP A 183 21.88 -10.22 -9.98
CA ASP A 183 21.55 -11.14 -8.88
C ASP A 183 20.63 -10.52 -7.81
N VAL A 184 20.15 -9.29 -8.02
CA VAL A 184 19.22 -8.65 -7.08
C VAL A 184 17.82 -9.24 -7.26
N GLU A 185 17.45 -10.14 -6.35
CA GLU A 185 16.09 -10.67 -6.27
C GLU A 185 15.12 -9.60 -5.74
N VAL A 186 14.19 -9.17 -6.59
CA VAL A 186 13.11 -8.25 -6.23
C VAL A 186 11.79 -9.00 -6.26
N ALA A 187 10.95 -8.86 -5.23
CA ALA A 187 9.65 -9.52 -5.20
C ALA A 187 8.74 -9.08 -6.36
N SER A 188 8.01 -10.03 -6.96
CA SER A 188 7.06 -9.79 -8.07
C SER A 188 6.07 -8.62 -7.86
N PRO A 189 5.43 -8.43 -6.69
CA PRO A 189 4.53 -7.28 -6.48
C PRO A 189 5.25 -5.92 -6.52
N VAL A 190 6.51 -5.87 -6.10
CA VAL A 190 7.34 -4.65 -6.14
C VAL A 190 7.72 -4.32 -7.58
N GLN A 191 8.14 -5.32 -8.36
CA GLN A 191 8.45 -5.15 -9.79
C GLN A 191 7.22 -4.65 -10.57
N SER A 192 6.07 -5.29 -10.35
CA SER A 192 4.81 -4.89 -11.01
C SER A 192 4.42 -3.46 -10.65
N SER A 193 4.57 -3.09 -9.37
CA SER A 193 4.31 -1.73 -8.90
C SER A 193 5.26 -0.72 -9.53
N ALA A 194 6.54 -1.05 -9.69
CA ALA A 194 7.54 -0.19 -10.31
C ALA A 194 7.25 0.05 -11.80
N VAL A 195 6.87 -1.00 -12.55
CA VAL A 195 6.47 -0.88 -13.96
C VAL A 195 5.23 0.01 -14.11
N LEU A 196 4.20 -0.22 -13.29
CA LEU A 196 2.99 0.63 -13.28
C LEU A 196 3.33 2.09 -12.92
N SER A 197 4.25 2.28 -11.99
CA SER A 197 4.71 3.61 -11.56
C SER A 197 5.39 4.37 -12.68
N LEU A 198 6.25 3.72 -13.47
CA LEU A 198 6.82 4.33 -14.68
C LEU A 198 5.71 4.75 -15.65
N GLY A 199 4.71 3.89 -15.88
CA GLY A 199 3.54 4.22 -16.70
C GLY A 199 2.80 5.47 -16.21
N LEU A 200 2.60 5.61 -14.89
CA LEU A 200 1.96 6.79 -14.29
C LEU A 200 2.81 8.06 -14.43
N LEU A 201 4.13 7.97 -14.23
CA LEU A 201 5.05 9.11 -14.33
C LEU A 201 5.15 9.67 -15.75
N PHE A 202 5.14 8.78 -16.75
CA PHE A 202 5.24 9.12 -18.18
C PHE A 202 3.89 9.11 -18.91
N ALA A 203 2.77 9.06 -18.16
CA ALA A 203 1.44 9.10 -18.73
C ALA A 203 1.25 10.36 -19.59
N GLY A 204 0.95 10.16 -20.88
CA GLY A 204 0.73 11.24 -21.85
C GLY A 204 2.00 11.91 -22.39
N SER A 205 3.21 11.49 -21.99
CA SER A 205 4.45 12.14 -22.42
C SER A 205 5.04 11.62 -23.73
N ALA A 206 4.58 10.44 -24.20
CA ALA A 206 5.12 9.74 -25.37
C ALA A 206 6.67 9.60 -25.36
N HIS A 207 7.26 9.37 -24.18
CA HIS A 207 8.72 9.33 -24.06
C HIS A 207 9.30 8.07 -24.71
N ARG A 208 9.92 8.24 -25.89
CA ARG A 208 10.46 7.14 -26.72
C ARG A 208 11.23 6.07 -25.95
N MET A 209 12.28 6.46 -25.22
CA MET A 209 13.13 5.52 -24.47
C MET A 209 12.33 4.68 -23.46
N MET A 210 11.44 5.30 -22.68
CA MET A 210 10.63 4.59 -21.70
C MET A 210 9.63 3.64 -22.38
N THR A 211 9.07 4.04 -23.52
CA THR A 211 8.20 3.16 -24.32
C THR A 211 8.96 1.95 -24.84
N GLU A 212 10.15 2.14 -25.43
CA GLU A 212 10.98 1.03 -25.93
C GLU A 212 11.35 0.06 -24.79
N LEU A 213 11.71 0.59 -23.62
CA LEU A 213 12.04 -0.22 -22.44
C LEU A 213 10.85 -0.98 -21.85
N LEU A 214 9.63 -0.45 -21.93
CA LEU A 214 8.43 -1.11 -21.40
C LEU A 214 7.83 -2.15 -22.37
N VAL A 215 8.18 -2.08 -23.66
CA VAL A 215 7.75 -3.04 -24.68
C VAL A 215 8.69 -4.25 -24.74
N ALA A 216 9.97 -4.04 -24.45
CA ALA A 216 11.00 -5.09 -24.40
C ALA A 216 10.79 -6.07 -23.23
#